data_AF-A0A7D6ZXB9-F1
#
_entry.id   AF-A0A7D6ZXB9-F1
#
_cell.length_a   1.000
_cell.length_b   1.000
_cell.length_c   1.000
_cell.angle_alpha   90.00
_cell.angle_beta   90.00
_cell.angle_gamma   90.00
#
_symmetry.space_group_name_H-M   'P 1'
#
loop_
_entity.id
_entity.type
_entity.pdbx_description
1 polymer ?
#
loop_
_entity_poly.entity_id
_entity_poly.type
_entity_poly.pdbx_seq_one_letter_code
_entity_poly.pdbx_strand_id
1 'polypeptide(L)'
;MERRVINPGDLKARIENTFKDFYWVNKYEINAKNDPFWAKVFISPDLIPFYEIESFLNFLDDTVDKATCTIVSSNKVVPIGDGYGSGEEFIYFLGTDEIKALLTKSYDLSFSKYIDAITKVNEDIHIIIKEKQPLKV
;
A
#
# COMPACT_ATOMS: atom_id res chain seq x y z
N MET A 1 1.23 -23.60 -5.02
CA MET A 1 1.43 -22.70 -3.85
C MET A 1 2.91 -22.47 -3.70
N GLU A 2 3.35 -21.22 -3.68
CA GLU A 2 4.75 -20.81 -3.56
C GLU A 2 4.92 -20.00 -2.26
N ARG A 3 6.00 -20.23 -1.52
CA ARG A 3 6.32 -19.48 -0.29
C ARG A 3 7.62 -18.73 -0.50
N ARG A 4 7.60 -17.42 -0.32
CA ARG A 4 8.80 -16.58 -0.25
C ARG A 4 9.06 -16.18 1.20
N VAL A 5 10.32 -16.07 1.56
CA VAL A 5 10.77 -15.67 2.90
C VAL A 5 11.67 -14.45 2.72
N ILE A 6 11.35 -13.37 3.41
CA ILE A 6 12.13 -12.12 3.40
C ILE A 6 12.33 -11.64 4.83
N ASN A 7 13.32 -10.78 5.05
CA ASN A 7 13.49 -10.11 6.35
C ASN A 7 12.73 -8.75 6.36
N PRO A 8 12.56 -8.12 7.54
CA PRO A 8 11.94 -6.79 7.66
C PRO A 8 12.60 -5.69 6.83
N GLY A 9 13.92 -5.75 6.65
CA GLY A 9 14.66 -4.80 5.82
C GLY A 9 14.29 -4.91 4.34
N ASP A 10 14.13 -6.13 3.83
CA ASP A 10 13.69 -6.39 2.47
C ASP A 10 12.26 -5.87 2.23
N LEU A 11 11.34 -6.12 3.17
CA LEU A 11 9.97 -5.61 3.06
C LEU A 11 9.97 -4.08 3.02
N LYS A 12 10.71 -3.44 3.93
CA LYS A 12 10.86 -1.99 3.95
C LYS A 12 11.41 -1.47 2.62
N ALA A 13 12.49 -2.05 2.12
CA ALA A 13 13.11 -1.62 0.86
C ALA A 13 12.17 -1.77 -0.34
N ARG A 14 11.34 -2.83 -0.38
CA ARG A 14 10.32 -3.00 -1.42
C ARG A 14 9.26 -1.91 -1.38
N ILE A 15 8.76 -1.59 -0.19
CA ILE A 15 7.78 -0.50 -0.01
C ILE A 15 8.40 0.85 -0.44
N GLU A 16 9.61 1.14 0.02
CA GLU A 16 10.32 2.38 -0.32
C GLU A 16 10.61 2.49 -1.82
N ASN A 17 10.97 1.38 -2.49
CA ASN A 17 11.21 1.41 -3.93
C ASN A 17 9.94 1.70 -4.71
N THR A 18 8.79 1.16 -4.30
CA THR A 18 7.50 1.53 -4.91
C THR A 18 7.18 2.99 -4.68
N PHE A 19 7.43 3.54 -3.49
CA PHE A 19 7.18 4.96 -3.23
C PHE A 19 8.02 5.88 -4.12
N LYS A 20 9.21 5.46 -4.56
CA LYS A 20 10.03 6.22 -5.52
C LYS A 20 9.41 6.35 -6.91
N ASP A 21 8.49 5.46 -7.29
CA ASP A 21 7.76 5.55 -8.56
C ASP A 21 6.75 6.71 -8.55
N PHE A 22 6.45 7.27 -7.38
CA PHE A 22 5.54 8.39 -7.18
C PHE A 22 6.33 9.60 -6.66
N TYR A 23 6.71 10.50 -7.56
CA TYR A 23 7.63 11.63 -7.28
C TYR A 23 7.20 12.52 -6.10
N TRP A 24 5.91 12.50 -5.76
CA TRP A 24 5.31 13.30 -4.71
C TRP A 24 5.29 12.63 -3.33
N VAL A 25 5.58 11.32 -3.25
CA VAL A 25 5.68 10.60 -1.98
C VAL A 25 6.99 10.95 -1.29
N ASN A 26 7.02 12.10 -0.61
CA ASN A 26 8.21 12.66 0.02
C ASN A 26 8.29 12.41 1.54
N LYS A 27 7.18 12.01 2.16
CA LYS A 27 7.07 11.77 3.60
C LYS A 27 6.21 10.53 3.85
N TYR A 28 6.76 9.56 4.56
CA TYR A 28 6.09 8.31 4.88
C TYR A 28 6.63 7.67 6.16
N GLU A 29 5.82 6.79 6.75
CA GLU A 29 6.21 5.90 7.85
C GLU A 29 5.95 4.45 7.44
N ILE A 30 6.82 3.52 7.84
CA ILE A 30 6.69 2.10 7.51
C ILE A 30 6.91 1.26 8.76
N ASN A 31 5.96 0.38 9.06
CA ASN A 31 6.15 -0.74 9.98
C ASN A 31 6.31 -2.04 9.19
N ALA A 32 7.56 -2.38 8.91
CA ALA A 32 7.93 -3.67 8.33
C ALA A 32 8.40 -4.69 9.38
N LYS A 33 8.51 -4.28 10.65
CA LYS A 33 9.08 -5.11 11.72
C LYS A 33 8.04 -5.96 12.45
N ASN A 34 6.87 -5.39 12.70
CA ASN A 34 5.83 -6.03 13.51
C ASN A 34 4.59 -6.26 12.67
N ASP A 35 3.96 -7.41 12.87
CA ASP A 35 2.64 -7.75 12.30
C ASP A 35 1.54 -7.12 13.18
N PRO A 36 0.57 -6.35 12.65
CA PRO A 36 0.32 -6.07 11.24
C PRO A 36 1.34 -5.13 10.60
N PHE A 37 1.80 -5.50 9.40
CA PHE A 37 2.62 -4.63 8.56
C PHE A 37 1.76 -3.49 8.01
N TRP A 38 2.33 -2.30 7.95
CA TRP A 38 1.64 -1.12 7.43
C TRP A 38 2.62 -0.08 6.90
N ALA A 39 2.12 0.82 6.06
CA ALA A 39 2.77 2.07 5.73
C ALA A 39 1.79 3.24 5.81
N LYS A 40 2.29 4.44 6.06
CA LYS A 40 1.53 5.70 5.99
C LYS A 40 2.19 6.60 4.99
N VAL A 41 1.41 7.15 4.08
CA VAL A 41 1.86 8.15 3.12
C VAL A 41 1.20 9.48 3.49
N PHE A 42 2.01 10.52 3.64
CA PHE A 42 1.53 11.88 3.91
C PHE A 42 1.36 12.59 2.57
N ILE A 43 0.19 13.18 2.37
CA ILE A 43 -0.22 13.79 1.11
C ILE A 43 -0.58 15.24 1.37
N SER A 44 0.08 16.14 0.64
CA SER A 44 -0.22 17.57 0.65
C SER A 44 -0.97 17.92 -0.64
N PRO A 45 -2.28 18.25 -0.58
CA PRO A 45 -3.08 18.58 -1.76
C PRO A 45 -2.49 19.71 -2.62
N ASP A 46 -1.82 20.68 -2.01
CA ASP A 46 -1.20 21.81 -2.70
C ASP A 46 -0.01 21.44 -3.60
N LEU A 47 0.57 20.26 -3.40
CA LEU A 47 1.79 19.84 -4.11
C LEU A 47 1.50 18.90 -5.29
N ILE A 48 0.28 18.36 -5.38
CA ILE A 48 -0.07 17.39 -6.41
C ILE A 48 -1.50 17.53 -6.93
N PRO A 49 -1.72 17.25 -8.22
CA PRO A 49 -3.06 17.12 -8.76
C PRO A 49 -3.71 15.80 -8.29
N PHE A 50 -5.03 15.81 -8.12
CA PHE A 50 -5.79 14.68 -7.60
C PHE A 50 -5.59 13.38 -8.40
N TYR A 51 -5.44 13.45 -9.74
CA TYR A 51 -5.28 12.27 -10.59
C TYR A 51 -4.01 11.44 -10.28
N GLU A 52 -2.99 12.05 -9.66
CA GLU A 52 -1.78 11.34 -9.18
C GLU A 52 -2.12 10.45 -7.98
N ILE A 53 -3.01 10.92 -7.11
CA ILE A 53 -3.55 10.15 -5.99
C ILE A 53 -4.40 9.00 -6.53
N GLU A 54 -5.26 9.26 -7.52
CA GLU A 54 -6.06 8.21 -8.18
C GLU A 54 -5.17 7.13 -8.79
N SER A 55 -4.07 7.54 -9.45
CA SER A 55 -3.09 6.62 -10.04
C SER A 55 -2.39 5.77 -8.98
N PHE A 56 -2.09 6.35 -7.82
CA PHE A 56 -1.52 5.62 -6.68
C PHE A 56 -2.52 4.64 -6.05
N LEU A 57 -3.78 5.03 -5.87
CA LEU A 57 -4.83 4.12 -5.37
C LEU A 57 -5.06 2.95 -6.33
N ASN A 58 -5.18 3.23 -7.62
CA ASN A 58 -5.30 2.20 -8.66
C ASN A 58 -4.05 1.30 -8.67
N PHE A 59 -2.88 1.83 -8.37
CA PHE A 59 -1.69 1.01 -8.23
C PHE A 59 -1.80 0.00 -7.07
N LEU A 60 -2.46 0.38 -5.99
CA LEU A 60 -2.68 -0.45 -4.80
C LEU A 60 -3.93 -1.33 -4.88
N ASP A 61 -4.55 -1.45 -6.05
CA ASP A 61 -5.85 -2.12 -6.27
C ASP A 61 -7.00 -1.54 -5.41
N ASP A 62 -6.90 -0.26 -5.03
CA ASP A 62 -7.97 0.50 -4.35
C ASP A 62 -8.60 1.53 -5.31
N THR A 63 -9.67 2.19 -4.85
CA THR A 63 -10.47 3.15 -5.62
C THR A 63 -10.82 4.36 -4.76
N VAL A 64 -10.95 5.53 -5.38
CA VAL A 64 -11.32 6.78 -4.71
C VAL A 64 -12.59 6.63 -3.86
N ASP A 65 -13.59 5.89 -4.36
CA ASP A 65 -14.88 5.70 -3.69
C ASP A 65 -14.80 4.93 -2.37
N LYS A 66 -13.75 4.11 -2.20
CA LYS A 66 -13.55 3.27 -1.01
C LYS A 66 -12.45 3.81 -0.10
N ALA A 67 -11.49 4.53 -0.68
CA ALA A 67 -10.33 5.04 0.01
C ALA A 67 -10.74 6.10 1.06
N THR A 68 -10.23 5.93 2.27
CA THR A 68 -10.34 6.91 3.35
C THR A 68 -8.97 7.42 3.75
N CYS A 69 -8.91 8.62 4.30
CA CYS A 69 -7.69 9.22 4.81
C CYS A 69 -7.93 9.90 6.15
N THR A 70 -6.84 10.22 6.86
CA THR A 70 -6.88 10.96 8.12
C THR A 70 -6.30 12.35 7.94
N ILE A 71 -7.08 13.40 8.17
CA ILE A 71 -6.58 14.78 8.16
C ILE A 71 -5.63 14.98 9.34
N VAL A 72 -4.39 15.41 9.09
CA VAL A 72 -3.31 15.46 10.10
C VAL A 72 -3.62 16.42 11.24
N SER A 73 -4.17 17.59 10.94
CA SER A 73 -4.46 18.65 11.92
C SER A 73 -5.53 18.25 12.94
N SER A 74 -6.49 17.42 12.53
CA SER A 74 -7.74 17.16 13.26
C SER A 74 -7.93 15.70 13.64
N ASN A 75 -7.09 14.80 13.12
CA ASN A 75 -7.22 13.35 13.25
C ASN A 75 -8.58 12.79 12.79
N LYS A 76 -9.32 13.53 11.95
CA LYS A 76 -10.59 13.06 11.40
C LYS A 76 -10.36 12.11 10.24
N VAL A 77 -11.05 10.98 10.26
CA VAL A 77 -11.10 10.03 9.14
C VAL A 77 -12.23 10.46 8.20
N VAL A 78 -11.90 10.67 6.93
CA VAL A 78 -12.81 11.15 5.88
C VAL A 78 -12.55 10.39 4.57
N PRO A 79 -13.49 10.39 3.60
CA PRO A 79 -13.21 9.95 2.24
C PRO A 79 -12.01 10.70 1.64
N ILE A 80 -11.21 10.04 0.80
CA ILE A 80 -9.98 10.65 0.29
C ILE A 80 -10.23 11.91 -0.56
N GLY A 81 -11.34 11.94 -1.30
CA GLY A 81 -11.77 13.12 -2.06
C GLY A 81 -12.05 14.34 -1.16
N ASP A 82 -12.68 14.11 -0.01
CA ASP A 82 -12.94 15.16 0.98
C ASP A 82 -11.65 15.63 1.65
N GLY A 83 -10.73 14.70 1.95
CA GLY A 83 -9.41 15.03 2.47
C GLY A 83 -8.56 15.83 1.49
N TYR A 84 -8.65 15.55 0.19
CA TYR A 84 -8.01 16.37 -0.83
C TYR A 84 -8.67 17.75 -0.95
N GLY A 85 -10.01 17.78 -0.99
CA GLY A 85 -10.79 19.00 -1.10
C GLY A 85 -10.65 19.95 0.09
N SER A 86 -10.22 19.46 1.26
CA SER A 86 -9.95 20.31 2.43
C SER A 86 -8.68 21.17 2.27
N GLY A 87 -7.78 20.80 1.36
CA GLY A 87 -6.48 21.48 1.18
C GLY A 87 -5.48 21.23 2.32
N GLU A 88 -5.79 20.32 3.25
CA GLU A 88 -4.95 20.04 4.41
C GLU A 88 -4.07 18.80 4.18
N GLU A 89 -2.90 18.72 4.81
CA GLU A 89 -2.11 17.49 4.79
C GLU A 89 -2.94 16.35 5.40
N PHE A 90 -3.00 15.22 4.69
CA PHE A 90 -3.69 14.03 5.15
C PHE A 90 -2.83 12.78 5.01
N ILE A 91 -3.17 11.76 5.77
CA ILE A 91 -2.49 10.46 5.80
C ILE A 91 -3.35 9.44 5.10
N TYR A 92 -2.79 8.78 4.08
CA TYR A 92 -3.32 7.53 3.55
C TYR A 92 -2.62 6.34 4.21
N PHE A 93 -3.39 5.45 4.81
CA PHE A 93 -2.88 4.27 5.52
C PHE A 93 -2.93 3.05 4.60
N LEU A 94 -1.77 2.46 4.34
CA LEU A 94 -1.62 1.21 3.61
C LEU A 94 -1.60 0.07 4.63
N GLY A 95 -2.66 -0.72 4.64
CA GLY A 95 -2.78 -1.93 5.43
C GLY A 95 -2.20 -3.14 4.71
N THR A 96 -2.63 -4.32 5.15
CA THR A 96 -2.11 -5.58 4.62
C THR A 96 -2.45 -5.79 3.16
N ASP A 97 -3.63 -5.39 2.70
CA ASP A 97 -4.06 -5.64 1.32
C ASP A 97 -3.35 -4.71 0.32
N GLU A 98 -3.12 -3.45 0.68
CA GLU A 98 -2.31 -2.53 -0.11
C GLU A 98 -0.84 -3.00 -0.19
N ILE A 99 -0.30 -3.55 0.92
CA ILE A 99 1.04 -4.14 0.92
C ILE A 99 1.09 -5.40 0.02
N LYS A 100 0.03 -6.23 -0.02
CA LYS A 100 -0.06 -7.36 -0.95
C LYS A 100 -0.06 -6.89 -2.41
N ALA A 101 -0.79 -5.83 -2.74
CA ALA A 101 -0.80 -5.25 -4.08
C ALA A 101 0.59 -4.75 -4.48
N LEU A 102 1.25 -4.01 -3.59
CA LEU A 102 2.62 -3.54 -3.76
C LEU A 102 3.60 -4.69 -4.01
N LEU A 103 3.57 -5.72 -3.14
CA LEU A 103 4.47 -6.86 -3.26
C LEU A 103 4.20 -7.70 -4.51
N THR A 104 2.94 -7.78 -4.96
CA THR A 104 2.56 -8.47 -6.21
C THR A 104 3.30 -7.85 -7.40
N LYS A 105 3.38 -6.51 -7.44
CA LYS A 105 4.12 -5.78 -8.46
C LYS A 105 5.64 -5.85 -8.25
N SER A 106 6.11 -5.72 -7.00
CA SER A 106 7.53 -5.83 -6.64
C SER A 106 8.16 -7.19 -6.99
N TYR A 107 7.35 -8.24 -7.07
CA TYR A 107 7.77 -9.57 -7.48
C TYR A 107 7.55 -9.89 -8.95
N ASP A 108 7.02 -8.93 -9.73
CA ASP A 108 6.65 -9.12 -11.13
C ASP A 108 5.82 -10.39 -11.33
N LEU A 109 4.80 -10.57 -10.46
CA LEU A 109 3.96 -11.76 -10.53
C LEU A 109 3.08 -11.72 -11.78
N SER A 110 2.99 -12.86 -12.47
CA SER A 110 2.07 -13.02 -13.61
C SER A 110 0.62 -12.76 -13.18
N PHE A 111 -0.22 -12.32 -14.12
CA PHE A 111 -1.65 -12.04 -13.87
C PHE A 111 -2.44 -13.21 -13.24
N SER A 112 -1.96 -14.45 -13.42
CA SER A 112 -2.52 -15.69 -12.85
C SER A 112 -2.15 -15.94 -11.40
N LYS A 113 -1.29 -15.12 -10.77
CA LYS A 113 -0.86 -15.26 -9.38
C LYS A 113 -1.29 -14.06 -8.53
N TYR A 114 -1.37 -14.27 -7.23
CA TYR A 114 -1.63 -13.23 -6.24
C TYR A 114 -0.96 -13.56 -4.91
N ILE A 115 -0.71 -12.54 -4.08
CA ILE A 115 -0.26 -12.73 -2.71
C ILE A 115 -1.47 -12.97 -1.82
N ASP A 116 -1.55 -14.17 -1.27
CA ASP A 116 -2.64 -14.62 -0.42
C ASP A 116 -2.46 -14.12 1.03
N ALA A 117 -1.23 -14.22 1.55
CA ALA A 117 -0.91 -13.87 2.93
C ALA A 117 0.50 -13.31 3.07
N ILE A 118 0.66 -12.42 4.06
CA ILE A 118 1.94 -11.88 4.53
C ILE A 118 1.89 -12.01 6.05
N THR A 119 2.78 -12.82 6.63
CA THR A 119 2.73 -13.15 8.06
C THR A 119 4.12 -13.15 8.66
N LYS A 120 4.27 -12.59 9.85
CA LYS A 120 5.52 -12.70 10.62
C LYS A 120 5.62 -14.09 11.29
N VAL A 121 6.75 -14.76 11.15
CA VAL A 121 7.08 -15.97 11.91
C VAL A 121 8.49 -15.79 12.48
N ASN A 122 8.58 -15.62 13.79
CA ASN A 122 9.80 -15.19 14.48
C ASN A 122 10.35 -13.88 13.88
N GLU A 123 11.57 -13.88 13.36
CA GLU A 123 12.19 -12.69 12.73
C GLU A 123 11.95 -12.62 11.22
N ASP A 124 11.38 -13.67 10.63
CA ASP A 124 11.15 -13.76 9.19
C ASP A 124 9.73 -13.33 8.82
N ILE A 125 9.58 -12.87 7.58
CA ILE A 125 8.30 -12.54 6.97
C ILE A 125 8.03 -13.56 5.87
N HIS A 126 6.92 -14.26 6.00
CA HIS A 126 6.49 -15.26 5.04
C HIS A 126 5.41 -14.70 4.14
N ILE A 127 5.64 -14.82 2.84
CA ILE A 127 4.73 -14.37 1.79
C ILE A 127 4.24 -15.60 1.05
N ILE A 128 2.93 -15.81 1.09
CA ILE A 128 2.26 -16.95 0.44
C ILE A 128 1.70 -16.47 -0.89
N ILE A 129 2.13 -17.11 -1.97
CA ILE A 129 1.69 -16.82 -3.34
C ILE A 129 0.85 -18.00 -3.83
N LYS A 130 -0.35 -17.69 -4.33
CA LYS A 130 -1.28 -18.67 -4.90
C LYS A 130 -1.61 -18.33 -6.35
N GLU A 131 -2.12 -19.32 -7.05
CA GLU A 131 -2.71 -19.12 -8.37
C GLU A 131 -4.16 -18.66 -8.20
N LYS A 132 -4.58 -17.71 -9.02
CA LYS A 132 -5.99 -17.36 -9.17
C LYS A 132 -6.68 -18.58 -9.78
N GLN A 133 -7.66 -19.14 -9.07
CA GLN A 133 -8.45 -20.20 -9.66
C GLN A 133 -9.21 -19.62 -10.86
N PRO A 134 -9.25 -20.31 -12.01
CA PRO A 134 -10.14 -19.89 -13.08
C PRO A 134 -11.56 -19.89 -12.51
N LEU A 135 -12.32 -18.82 -12.78
CA LEU A 135 -13.74 -18.78 -12.48
C LEU A 135 -14.35 -20.04 -13.09
N LYS A 136 -14.90 -20.93 -12.25
CA LYS A 136 -15.72 -22.03 -12.75
C LYS A 136 -16.93 -21.39 -13.41
N VAL A 137 -16.95 -21.38 -14.74
CA VAL A 137 -18.11 -21.04 -15.56
C VAL A 137 -19.13 -22.17 -15.44
#